data_AF-A0A920IPF2-F1
#
_entry.id   AF-A0A920IPF2-F1
#
_cell.length_a   1.000
_cell.length_b   1.000
_cell.length_c   1.000
_cell.angle_alpha   90.00
_cell.angle_beta   90.00
_cell.angle_gamma   90.00
#
_symmetry.space_group_name_H-M   'P 1'
#
loop_
_entity.id
_entity.type
_entity.pdbx_description
1 polymer ?
#
loop_
_entity_poly.entity_id
_entity_poly.type
_entity_poly.pdbx_seq_one_letter_code
_entity_poly.pdbx_strand_id
1 'polypeptide(L)'
;MAVPGRRKSLCRANTPADDISPTSARGIQREAQILQAIADYPVKAPGVLAWCDDETVIGRPFLVQEWVDGVALTDALPSAYADSPDSVNRLGEDLIRSAGCAPRRAYRFGSTCEAGASRALC
;
A
#
# COMPACT_ATOMS: atom_id res chain seq x y z
N MET A 1 -1.46 21.11 8.67
CA MET A 1 -2.75 21.79 8.94
C MET A 1 -3.86 21.00 8.23
N ALA A 2 -4.74 20.35 8.97
CA ALA A 2 -5.80 19.50 8.39
C ALA A 2 -6.98 20.37 7.95
N VAL A 3 -7.50 20.15 6.73
CA VAL A 3 -8.71 20.83 6.23
C VAL A 3 -9.93 20.01 6.66
N PRO A 4 -10.90 20.58 7.39
CA PRO A 4 -12.11 19.87 7.81
C PRO A 4 -12.89 19.33 6.60
N GLY A 5 -13.35 18.07 6.68
CA GLY A 5 -14.12 17.42 5.61
C GLY A 5 -13.30 16.70 4.53
N ARG A 6 -11.96 16.79 4.52
CA ARG A 6 -11.12 16.00 3.62
C ARG A 6 -10.75 14.65 4.21
N ARG A 7 -11.08 13.57 3.50
CA ARG A 7 -10.51 12.24 3.76
C ARG A 7 -9.00 12.31 3.50
N LYS A 8 -8.19 11.86 4.46
CA LYS A 8 -6.74 11.75 4.28
C LYS A 8 -6.46 10.57 3.34
N SER A 9 -5.56 10.76 2.39
CA SER A 9 -5.06 9.71 1.49
C SER A 9 -3.55 9.86 1.37
N LEU A 10 -2.87 8.75 1.07
CA LEU A 10 -1.44 8.73 0.81
C LEU A 10 -1.20 8.51 -0.68
N CYS A 11 -0.47 9.43 -1.31
CA CYS A 11 -0.01 9.26 -2.69
C CYS A 11 1.43 8.75 -2.67
N ARG A 12 1.70 7.62 -3.32
CA ARG A 12 3.03 7.07 -3.54
C ARG A 12 3.41 7.14 -5.01
N ALA A 13 4.60 7.63 -5.27
CA ALA A 13 5.25 7.63 -6.57
C ALA A 13 6.75 7.39 -6.36
N ASN A 14 7.45 6.91 -7.38
CA ASN A 14 8.91 6.76 -7.36
C ASN A 14 9.61 8.14 -7.29
N THR A 15 10.86 8.15 -6.81
CA THR A 15 11.73 9.34 -6.70
C THR A 15 12.05 9.92 -8.10
N PRO A 16 12.36 11.23 -8.26
CA PRO A 16 12.52 11.85 -9.58
C PRO A 16 13.79 11.41 -10.35
N ALA A 17 13.63 11.33 -11.68
CA ALA A 17 14.55 11.41 -12.83
C ALA A 17 15.92 10.68 -12.84
N ASP A 18 16.68 10.64 -11.75
CA ASP A 18 17.91 9.83 -11.66
C ASP A 18 17.57 8.40 -11.27
N ASP A 19 16.76 7.81 -12.12
CA ASP A 19 16.20 6.50 -11.89
C ASP A 19 17.30 5.44 -12.04
N ILE A 20 17.45 4.59 -11.03
CA ILE A 20 18.45 3.53 -10.99
C ILE A 20 18.20 2.51 -12.13
N SER A 21 16.98 2.49 -12.68
CA SER A 21 16.61 1.64 -13.82
C SER A 21 15.39 2.18 -14.58
N PRO A 22 15.30 1.99 -15.91
CA PRO A 22 14.09 2.29 -16.70
C PRO A 22 12.83 1.52 -16.25
N THR A 23 12.95 0.57 -15.31
CA THR A 23 11.85 -0.24 -14.80
C THR A 23 11.36 0.15 -13.41
N SER A 24 11.86 1.22 -12.78
CA SER A 24 11.46 1.53 -11.40
C SER A 24 9.98 1.83 -11.22
N ALA A 25 9.32 2.40 -12.25
CA ALA A 25 7.88 2.62 -12.26
C ALA A 25 7.09 1.31 -12.09
N ARG A 26 7.68 0.16 -12.49
CA ARG A 26 7.09 -1.16 -12.26
C ARG A 26 7.01 -1.52 -10.77
N GLY A 27 7.79 -0.87 -9.91
CA GLY A 27 7.73 -1.04 -8.45
C GLY A 27 6.39 -0.59 -7.88
N ILE A 28 5.99 0.65 -8.16
CA ILE A 28 4.69 1.18 -7.70
C ILE A 28 3.52 0.47 -8.38
N GLN A 29 3.65 0.13 -9.67
CA GLN A 29 2.64 -0.67 -10.36
C GLN A 29 2.43 -2.03 -9.68
N ARG A 30 3.51 -2.75 -9.37
CA ARG A 30 3.44 -4.05 -8.68
C ARG A 30 2.82 -3.91 -7.29
N GLU A 31 3.15 -2.83 -6.58
CA GLU A 31 2.57 -2.55 -5.26
C GLU A 31 1.05 -2.32 -5.35
N ALA A 32 0.59 -1.50 -6.29
CA ALA A 32 -0.84 -1.28 -6.53
C ALA A 32 -1.57 -2.59 -6.83
N GLN A 33 -0.99 -3.43 -7.70
CA GLN A 33 -1.54 -4.73 -8.08
C GLN A 33 -1.65 -5.68 -6.88
N ILE A 34 -0.61 -5.76 -6.04
CA ILE A 34 -0.62 -6.63 -4.85
C ILE A 34 -1.67 -6.15 -3.86
N LEU A 35 -1.73 -4.85 -3.57
CA LEU A 35 -2.70 -4.29 -2.63
C LEU A 35 -4.15 -4.50 -3.10
N GLN A 36 -4.42 -4.35 -4.40
CA GLN A 36 -5.73 -4.67 -4.98
C GLN A 36 -6.03 -6.17 -4.88
N ALA A 37 -5.07 -7.03 -5.17
CA ALA A 37 -5.27 -8.48 -5.15
C ALA A 37 -5.53 -9.04 -3.74
N ILE A 38 -5.01 -8.38 -2.70
CA ILE A 38 -5.20 -8.82 -1.30
C ILE A 38 -6.37 -8.11 -0.60
N ALA A 39 -7.09 -7.21 -1.27
CA ALA A 39 -8.11 -6.35 -0.66
C ALA A 39 -9.24 -7.11 0.05
N ASP A 40 -9.63 -8.27 -0.48
CA ASP A 40 -10.71 -9.10 0.08
C ASP A 40 -10.23 -10.13 1.12
N TYR A 41 -8.94 -10.11 1.48
CA TYR A 41 -8.36 -11.04 2.46
C TYR A 41 -8.27 -10.40 3.84
N PRO A 42 -8.27 -11.19 4.93
CA PRO A 42 -8.16 -10.67 6.30
C PRO A 42 -6.71 -10.30 6.63
N VAL A 43 -6.13 -9.41 5.84
CA VAL A 43 -4.79 -8.82 5.99
C VAL A 43 -4.93 -7.36 6.37
N LYS A 44 -4.03 -6.85 7.23
CA LYS A 44 -4.00 -5.44 7.60
C LYS A 44 -3.20 -4.65 6.56
N ALA A 45 -3.85 -4.25 5.47
CA ALA A 45 -3.25 -3.46 4.39
C ALA A 45 -4.17 -2.28 4.01
N PRO A 46 -3.61 -1.14 3.56
CA PRO A 46 -4.41 -0.01 3.10
C PRO A 46 -5.15 -0.34 1.80
N GLY A 47 -6.40 0.12 1.69
CA GLY A 47 -7.15 0.05 0.44
C GLY A 47 -6.56 0.93 -0.66
N VAL A 48 -6.57 0.44 -1.90
CA VAL A 48 -6.19 1.24 -3.08
C VAL A 48 -7.38 2.12 -3.49
N LEU A 49 -7.14 3.43 -3.57
CA LEU A 49 -8.13 4.41 -4.01
C LEU A 49 -8.01 4.70 -5.51
N ALA A 50 -6.79 4.76 -6.04
CA ALA A 50 -6.52 4.95 -7.47
C ALA A 50 -5.12 4.47 -7.88
N TRP A 51 -4.97 4.01 -9.12
CA TRP A 51 -3.69 3.82 -9.80
C TRP A 51 -3.72 4.63 -11.10
N CYS A 52 -2.65 5.37 -11.37
CA CYS A 52 -2.52 6.19 -12.57
C CYS A 52 -1.15 5.93 -13.20
N ASP A 53 -1.13 5.57 -14.48
CA ASP A 53 0.08 5.45 -15.29
C ASP A 53 0.25 6.61 -16.29
N ASP A 54 -0.70 7.55 -16.32
CA ASP A 54 -0.60 8.76 -17.12
C ASP A 54 0.37 9.76 -16.50
N GLU A 55 1.58 9.82 -17.07
CA GLU A 55 2.63 10.74 -16.64
C GLU A 55 2.27 12.21 -16.85
N THR A 56 1.23 12.54 -17.63
CA THR A 56 0.82 13.93 -17.84
C THR A 56 0.15 14.55 -16.61
N VAL A 57 -0.33 13.74 -15.66
CA VAL A 57 -1.07 14.20 -14.48
C VAL A 57 -0.14 14.83 -13.44
N ILE A 58 0.95 14.13 -13.08
CA ILE A 58 1.93 14.61 -12.08
C ILE A 58 3.40 14.39 -12.50
N GLY A 59 3.65 14.06 -13.77
CA GLY A 59 4.99 13.79 -14.30
C GLY A 59 5.51 12.37 -14.09
N ARG A 60 4.69 11.43 -13.59
CA ARG A 60 5.05 10.01 -13.36
C ARG A 60 3.84 9.16 -12.95
N PRO A 61 3.92 7.82 -13.04
CA PRO A 61 2.91 6.92 -12.49
C PRO A 61 2.83 6.99 -10.96
N PHE A 62 1.62 6.84 -10.41
CA PHE A 62 1.39 6.91 -8.97
C PHE A 62 0.23 6.06 -8.48
N LEU A 63 0.30 5.72 -7.19
CA LEU A 63 -0.71 5.00 -6.42
C LEU A 63 -1.29 5.93 -5.36
N VAL A 64 -2.61 6.05 -5.30
CA VAL A 64 -3.34 6.67 -4.19
C VAL A 64 -3.97 5.56 -3.36
N GLN A 65 -3.75 5.60 -2.05
CA GLN A 65 -4.29 4.62 -1.11
C GLN A 65 -4.85 5.32 0.13
N GLU A 66 -5.55 4.54 0.95
CA GLU A 66 -6.05 4.98 2.25
C GLU A 66 -4.93 5.51 3.14
N TRP A 67 -5.24 6.56 3.91
CA TRP A 67 -4.36 6.99 4.99
C TRP A 67 -4.54 6.09 6.20
N VAL A 68 -3.47 5.39 6.59
CA VAL A 68 -3.42 4.63 7.85
C VAL A 68 -3.00 5.60 8.96
N ASP A 69 -3.92 5.89 9.89
CA ASP A 69 -3.59 6.67 11.08
C ASP A 69 -2.92 5.77 12.11
N GLY A 70 -1.59 5.71 12.06
CA GLY A 70 -0.78 4.83 12.88
C GLY A 70 0.65 5.34 13.04
N VAL A 71 1.41 4.62 13.86
CA VAL A 71 2.82 4.92 14.13
C VAL A 71 3.69 3.83 13.49
N ALA A 72 4.69 4.25 12.72
CA ALA A 72 5.72 3.34 12.23
C ALA A 72 6.59 2.89 13.40
N LEU A 73 6.60 1.60 13.69
CA LEU A 73 7.47 1.02 14.72
C LEU A 73 8.88 0.87 14.15
N THR A 74 9.86 1.45 14.83
CA THR A 74 11.27 1.44 14.44
C THR A 74 12.08 0.60 15.44
N ASP A 75 13.11 1.20 16.04
CA ASP A 75 14.00 0.67 17.07
C ASP A 75 13.41 0.71 18.48
N ALA A 76 12.37 1.51 18.72
CA ALA A 76 11.70 1.63 20.01
C ALA A 76 10.18 1.53 19.89
N LEU A 77 9.54 0.99 20.93
CA LEU A 77 8.09 1.01 21.03
C LEU A 77 7.60 2.39 21.50
N PRO A 78 6.47 2.91 20.96
CA PRO A 78 5.82 4.10 21.48
C PRO A 78 5.46 3.95 22.96
N SER A 79 5.42 5.04 23.71
CA SER A 79 5.07 5.06 25.13
C SER A 79 3.68 4.50 25.46
N ALA A 80 2.82 4.35 24.46
CA ALA A 80 1.53 3.68 24.58
C ALA A 80 1.65 2.16 24.85
N TYR A 81 2.82 1.57 24.57
CA TYR A 81 3.13 0.18 24.86
C TYR A 81 3.90 0.07 26.17
N ALA A 82 3.62 -0.97 26.95
CA ALA A 82 4.43 -1.28 28.13
C ALA A 82 5.84 -1.71 27.70
N ASP A 83 6.86 -1.23 28.41
CA ASP A 83 8.24 -1.66 28.23
C ASP A 83 8.45 -3.05 28.84
N SER A 84 8.01 -4.07 28.09
CA SER A 84 8.07 -5.46 28.51
C SER A 84 8.28 -6.40 27.32
N PRO A 85 8.92 -7.56 27.54
CA PRO A 85 9.04 -8.60 26.51
C PRO A 85 7.68 -9.09 25.98
N ASP A 86 6.63 -9.06 26.81
CA ASP A 86 5.28 -9.49 26.40
C ASP A 86 4.68 -8.58 25.32
N SER A 87 4.86 -7.25 25.44
CA SER A 87 4.41 -6.29 24.44
C SER A 87 5.01 -6.57 23.06
N VAL A 88 6.32 -6.87 23.03
CA VAL A 88 7.05 -7.19 21.79
C VAL A 88 6.61 -8.53 21.23
N ASN A 89 6.45 -9.55 22.07
CA ASN A 89 5.99 -10.88 21.65
C ASN A 89 4.62 -10.81 20.99
N ARG A 90 3.66 -10.13 21.63
CA ARG A 90 2.30 -9.97 21.10
C ARG A 90 2.29 -9.23 19.76
N LEU A 91 3.12 -8.20 19.61
CA LEU A 91 3.28 -7.50 18.33
C LEU A 91 3.82 -8.43 17.24
N GLY A 92 4.83 -9.24 17.55
CA GLY A 92 5.39 -10.22 16.63
C GLY A 92 4.37 -11.29 16.21
N GLU A 93 3.60 -11.80 17.15
CA GLU A 93 2.51 -12.75 16.87
C GLU A 93 1.43 -12.14 15.97
N ASP A 94 1.04 -10.89 16.23
CA ASP A 94 0.07 -10.16 15.39
C ASP A 94 0.59 -9.95 13.96
N LEU A 95 1.88 -9.63 13.81
CA LEU A 95 2.53 -9.52 12.50
C LEU A 95 2.47 -10.85 11.75
N ILE A 96 2.89 -11.95 12.39
CA ILE A 96 2.87 -13.29 11.79
C ILE A 96 1.45 -13.71 11.42
N ARG A 97 0.47 -13.45 12.30
CA ARG A 97 -0.93 -13.78 12.06
C ARG A 97 -1.47 -13.06 10.82
N SER A 98 -1.16 -11.78 10.66
CA SER A 98 -1.59 -11.00 9.49
C SER A 98 -0.99 -11.53 8.18
N ALA A 99 0.26 -12.00 8.22
CA ALA A 99 0.91 -12.62 7.06
C ALA A 99 0.35 -14.03 6.76
N GLY A 100 -0.01 -14.80 7.79
CA GLY A 100 -0.51 -16.17 7.66
C GLY A 100 -1.88 -16.29 6.99
N CYS A 101 -2.66 -15.22 6.98
CA CYS A 101 -3.97 -15.16 6.32
C CYS A 101 -3.91 -14.83 4.82
N ALA A 102 -2.75 -14.43 4.28
CA ALA A 102 -2.58 -14.21 2.85
C ALA A 102 -2.52 -15.57 2.10
N PRO A 103 -3.24 -15.75 0.98
CA PRO A 103 -3.30 -17.02 0.29
C PRO A 103 -1.94 -17.43 -0.29
N ARG A 104 -1.57 -18.71 -0.17
CA ARG A 104 -0.43 -19.33 -0.86
C ARG A 104 -0.65 -19.55 -2.37
N ARG A 105 -1.74 -19.03 -2.95
CA ARG A 105 -2.09 -19.31 -4.34
C ARG A 105 -1.14 -18.55 -5.27
N ALA A 106 -0.54 -19.26 -6.22
CA ALA A 106 0.19 -18.64 -7.31
C ALA A 106 -0.80 -17.71 -8.06
N TYR A 107 -0.59 -16.41 -7.91
CA TYR A 107 -1.26 -15.38 -8.69
C TYR A 107 -0.99 -15.69 -10.18
N ARG A 108 -2.00 -16.19 -10.88
CA ARG A 108 -1.92 -16.47 -12.31
C ARG A 108 -2.39 -15.22 -13.05
N PHE A 109 -1.45 -14.58 -13.73
CA PHE A 109 -1.67 -13.45 -14.60
C PHE A 109 -2.62 -13.84 -15.74
N GLY A 110 -3.82 -13.24 -15.74
CA GLY A 110 -4.73 -13.25 -16.87
C GLY A 110 -4.63 -11.92 -17.59
N SER A 111 -4.04 -11.93 -18.79
CA SER A 111 -4.15 -10.83 -19.73
C SER A 111 -5.60 -10.73 -20.21
N THR A 112 -6.42 -9.93 -19.54
CA THR A 112 -7.60 -9.31 -20.16
C THR A 112 -7.69 -7.88 -19.65
N CYS A 113 -7.12 -6.99 -20.45
CA CYS A 113 -7.71 -5.67 -20.63
C CYS A 113 -9.07 -5.88 -21.29
N GLU A 114 -10.10 -6.24 -20.51
CA GLU A 114 -11.46 -5.94 -20.90
C GLU A 114 -11.99 -4.88 -19.94
N ALA A 115 -12.11 -3.69 -20.52
CA ALA A 115 -12.66 -2.48 -19.96
C ALA A 115 -13.94 -2.77 -19.16
N GLY A 116 -13.88 -2.62 -17.83
CA GLY A 116 -15.04 -2.91 -17.00
C GLY A 116 -14.86 -2.64 -15.50
N ALA A 117 -13.98 -1.74 -15.07
CA ALA A 117 -13.97 -1.28 -13.69
C ALA A 117 -13.45 0.15 -13.63
N SER A 118 -14.40 1.08 -13.47
CA SER A 118 -14.25 2.48 -13.06
C SER A 118 -12.87 3.10 -13.32
N ARG A 119 -12.76 3.85 -14.42
CA ARG A 119 -11.96 5.08 -14.46
C ARG A 119 -12.36 5.94 -13.25
N ALA A 120 -11.78 5.69 -12.08
CA ALA A 120 -11.63 6.74 -11.08
C ALA A 120 -10.63 7.71 -11.72
N LEU A 121 -11.17 8.74 -12.37
CA LEU A 121 -10.48 9.69 -13.22
C LEU A 121 -9.05 9.99 -12.73
N CYS A 122 -8.08 9.42 -13.43
CA CYS A 122 -7.23 10.27 -14.25
C CYS A 122 -8.09 10.64 -15.48
#